data_AF-A0A0G4NR04-F1
#
_entry.id   AF-A0A0G4NR04-F1
#
_cell.length_a   1.000
_cell.length_b   1.000
_cell.length_c   1.000
_cell.angle_alpha   90.00
_cell.angle_beta   90.00
_cell.angle_gamma   90.00
#
_symmetry.space_group_name_H-M   'P 1'
#
loop_
_entity.id
_entity.type
_entity.pdbx_description
1 polymer ?
#
loop_
_entity_poly.entity_id
_entity_poly.type
_entity_poly.pdbx_seq_one_letter_code
_entity_poly.pdbx_strand_id
1 'polypeptide(L)'
;MRRAMFPVALAGLAAAAPSPGLPLAINTWGGPFVAATDAAYASLLQGGAALDAVETGCSVCEANQCDGSVGYGGSPDEACETTLDAMIMDGVTMKAGAVAGLRRIKNAVGVARAVLERTTHTLLAGDLATAFAVAHGFREETLATDASAARCAAWRAAACQPNYRLNVLPDPRR
;
A
#
# COMPACT_ATOMS: atom_id res chain seq x y z
N MET A 1 -5.30 -5.94 -68.60
CA MET A 1 -5.19 -6.42 -67.20
C MET A 1 -6.22 -5.68 -66.36
N ARG A 2 -7.28 -6.36 -65.88
CA ARG A 2 -8.36 -5.75 -65.08
C ARG A 2 -7.93 -5.70 -63.62
N ARG A 3 -7.84 -4.50 -63.02
CA ARG A 3 -7.61 -4.36 -61.57
C ARG A 3 -8.91 -4.68 -60.84
N ALA A 4 -8.89 -5.70 -59.99
CA ALA A 4 -9.98 -6.01 -59.07
C ALA A 4 -10.01 -4.94 -57.96
N MET A 5 -11.19 -4.36 -57.74
CA MET A 5 -11.45 -3.39 -56.69
C MET A 5 -12.02 -4.15 -55.49
N PHE A 6 -11.23 -4.29 -54.42
CA PHE A 6 -11.71 -4.91 -53.18
C PHE A 6 -12.45 -3.85 -52.34
N PRO A 7 -13.65 -4.16 -51.82
CA PRO A 7 -14.36 -3.25 -50.93
C PRO A 7 -13.65 -3.17 -49.58
N VAL A 8 -13.36 -1.94 -49.14
CA VAL A 8 -12.89 -1.67 -47.77
C VAL A 8 -14.10 -1.79 -46.85
N ALA A 9 -14.12 -2.80 -45.99
CA ALA A 9 -15.12 -2.90 -44.93
C ALA A 9 -14.86 -1.80 -43.90
N LEU A 10 -15.82 -0.90 -43.70
CA LEU A 10 -15.85 -0.02 -42.54
C LEU A 10 -16.04 -0.89 -41.30
N ALA A 11 -14.99 -1.05 -40.49
CA ALA A 11 -15.11 -1.58 -39.15
C ALA A 11 -15.99 -0.61 -38.34
N GLY A 12 -17.17 -1.05 -37.92
CA GLY A 12 -18.05 -0.27 -37.05
C GLY A 12 -17.34 0.04 -35.73
N LEU A 13 -17.33 1.30 -35.32
CA LEU A 13 -16.90 1.67 -33.98
C LEU A 13 -17.81 0.96 -32.97
N ALA A 14 -17.23 0.05 -32.19
CA ALA A 14 -17.90 -0.48 -31.01
C ALA A 14 -18.22 0.69 -30.08
N ALA A 15 -19.48 0.81 -29.66
CA ALA A 15 -19.88 1.79 -28.66
C ALA A 15 -19.09 1.54 -27.38
N ALA A 16 -18.43 2.58 -26.85
CA ALA A 16 -17.76 2.51 -25.56
C ALA A 16 -18.78 2.11 -24.48
N ALA A 17 -18.41 1.17 -23.61
CA ALA A 17 -19.25 0.80 -22.47
C ALA A 17 -19.54 2.06 -21.62
N PRO A 18 -20.76 2.21 -21.06
CA PRO A 18 -21.08 3.33 -20.19
C PRO A 18 -20.09 3.37 -19.02
N SER A 19 -19.62 4.58 -18.67
CA SER A 19 -18.70 4.74 -17.54
C SER A 19 -19.38 4.22 -16.27
N PRO A 20 -18.69 3.42 -15.43
CA PRO A 20 -19.21 3.08 -14.12
C PRO A 20 -19.49 4.40 -13.40
N GLY A 21 -20.75 4.61 -12.99
CA GLY A 21 -21.17 5.85 -12.35
C GLY A 21 -20.41 6.12 -11.04
N LEU A 22 -20.77 7.20 -10.37
CA LEU A 22 -20.25 7.50 -9.03
C LEU A 22 -21.21 6.99 -7.95
N PRO A 23 -20.72 6.55 -6.77
CA PRO A 23 -19.30 6.50 -6.37
C PRO A 23 -18.49 5.40 -7.05
N LEU A 24 -17.16 5.56 -7.10
CA LEU A 24 -16.22 4.62 -7.72
C LEU A 24 -15.04 4.36 -6.76
N ALA A 25 -14.70 3.09 -6.56
CA ALA A 25 -13.51 2.66 -5.83
C ALA A 25 -12.69 1.70 -6.69
N ILE A 26 -11.39 1.95 -6.79
CA ILE A 26 -10.44 1.12 -7.54
C ILE A 26 -9.17 1.00 -6.69
N ASN A 27 -8.65 -0.21 -6.54
CA ASN A 27 -7.34 -0.46 -5.93
C ASN A 27 -6.56 -1.49 -6.72
N THR A 28 -5.27 -1.59 -6.41
CA THR A 28 -4.41 -2.63 -6.96
C THR A 28 -4.67 -3.98 -6.31
N TRP A 29 -4.52 -4.98 -7.20
CA TRP A 29 -4.65 -6.41 -7.01
C TRP A 29 -6.08 -6.91 -6.76
N GLY A 30 -6.30 -8.18 -7.08
CA GLY A 30 -7.52 -8.93 -6.75
C GLY A 30 -7.27 -9.83 -5.53
N GLY A 31 -8.04 -10.92 -5.39
CA GLY A 31 -7.82 -11.90 -4.33
C GLY A 31 -7.96 -11.28 -2.93
N PRO A 32 -6.93 -11.33 -2.06
CA PRO A 32 -7.01 -10.79 -0.70
C PRO A 32 -7.35 -9.29 -0.63
N PHE A 33 -7.10 -8.55 -1.71
CA PHE A 33 -7.37 -7.11 -1.79
C PHE A 33 -8.82 -6.75 -2.10
N VAL A 34 -9.68 -7.73 -2.45
CA VAL A 34 -11.12 -7.48 -2.70
C VAL A 34 -11.81 -6.95 -1.45
N ALA A 35 -11.45 -7.46 -0.27
CA ALA A 35 -11.99 -6.97 1.00
C ALA A 35 -11.70 -5.48 1.24
N ALA A 36 -10.56 -4.97 0.75
CA ALA A 36 -10.23 -3.55 0.81
C ALA A 36 -11.13 -2.71 -0.12
N THR A 37 -11.37 -3.19 -1.35
CA THR A 37 -12.29 -2.54 -2.28
C THR A 37 -13.70 -2.47 -1.70
N ASP A 38 -14.19 -3.60 -1.17
CA ASP A 38 -15.53 -3.72 -0.60
C ASP A 38 -15.71 -2.78 0.59
N ALA A 39 -14.72 -2.71 1.48
CA ALA A 39 -14.76 -1.82 2.64
C ALA A 39 -14.73 -0.34 2.25
N ALA A 40 -13.87 0.04 1.31
CA ALA A 40 -13.83 1.40 0.78
C ALA A 40 -15.16 1.78 0.10
N TYR A 41 -15.70 0.90 -0.73
CA TYR A 41 -16.96 1.14 -1.43
C TYR A 41 -18.15 1.22 -0.47
N ALA A 42 -18.20 0.36 0.55
CA ALA A 42 -19.20 0.41 1.60
C ALA A 42 -19.15 1.74 2.39
N SER A 43 -17.96 2.30 2.62
CA SER A 43 -17.80 3.63 3.21
C SER A 43 -18.39 4.73 2.32
N LEU A 44 -18.18 4.66 1.00
CA LEU A 44 -18.75 5.62 0.05
C LEU A 44 -20.28 5.54 -0.01
N LEU A 45 -20.86 4.35 0.01
CA LEU A 45 -22.32 4.16 -0.03
C LEU A 45 -23.03 4.73 1.20
N GLN A 46 -22.33 4.86 2.32
CA GLN A 46 -22.84 5.49 3.55
C GLN A 46 -22.74 7.03 3.51
N GLY A 47 -22.27 7.61 2.41
CA GLY A 47 -22.08 9.07 2.28
C GLY A 47 -20.79 9.58 2.94
N GLY A 48 -19.85 8.70 3.28
CA GLY A 48 -18.54 9.07 3.82
C GLY A 48 -17.68 9.83 2.81
N ALA A 49 -16.68 10.57 3.29
CA ALA A 49 -15.76 11.28 2.40
C ALA A 49 -14.86 10.29 1.64
N ALA A 50 -14.40 10.68 0.45
CA ALA A 50 -13.46 9.87 -0.33
C ALA A 50 -12.18 9.54 0.46
N LEU A 51 -11.73 10.48 1.32
CA LEU A 51 -10.58 10.29 2.19
C LEU A 51 -10.81 9.18 3.23
N ASP A 52 -12.02 9.10 3.81
CA ASP A 52 -12.41 8.05 4.77
C ASP A 52 -12.46 6.68 4.09
N ALA A 53 -12.96 6.63 2.86
CA ALA A 53 -13.02 5.41 2.08
C ALA A 53 -11.62 4.84 1.78
N VAL A 54 -10.67 5.70 1.40
CA VAL A 54 -9.28 5.30 1.14
C VAL A 54 -8.61 4.78 2.41
N GLU A 55 -8.71 5.52 3.52
CA GLU A 55 -8.16 5.07 4.81
C GLU A 55 -8.74 3.72 5.23
N THR A 56 -10.06 3.54 5.12
CA THR A 56 -10.76 2.31 5.48
C THR A 56 -10.27 1.13 4.64
N GLY A 57 -10.21 1.29 3.31
CA GLY A 57 -9.75 0.22 2.41
C GLY A 57 -8.31 -0.20 2.68
N CYS A 58 -7.39 0.76 2.83
CA CYS A 58 -6.00 0.48 3.14
C CYS A 58 -5.84 -0.20 4.51
N SER A 59 -6.54 0.28 5.54
CA SER A 59 -6.52 -0.28 6.90
C SER A 59 -6.95 -1.76 6.92
N VAL A 60 -7.94 -2.13 6.09
CA VAL A 60 -8.36 -3.54 5.95
C VAL A 60 -7.22 -4.40 5.43
N CYS A 61 -6.46 -3.94 4.43
CA CYS A 61 -5.33 -4.73 3.95
C CYS A 61 -4.13 -4.77 4.89
N GLU A 62 -3.91 -3.72 5.69
CA GLU A 62 -2.91 -3.73 6.76
C GLU A 62 -3.27 -4.77 7.84
N ALA A 63 -4.54 -4.86 8.19
CA ALA A 63 -5.05 -5.82 9.18
C ALA A 63 -5.04 -7.26 8.65
N ASN A 64 -5.48 -7.46 7.40
CA ASN A 64 -5.55 -8.76 6.75
C ASN A 64 -4.20 -9.26 6.22
N GLN A 65 -3.16 -8.43 6.29
CA GLN A 65 -1.82 -8.73 5.79
C GLN A 65 -1.85 -9.15 4.31
N CYS A 66 -2.52 -8.36 3.46
CA CYS A 66 -2.80 -8.72 2.05
C CYS A 66 -1.54 -9.18 1.30
N ASP A 67 -1.54 -10.45 0.84
CA ASP A 67 -0.42 -11.16 0.21
C ASP A 67 0.91 -11.14 0.99
N GLY A 68 0.88 -10.81 2.28
CA GLY A 68 2.07 -10.59 3.10
C GLY A 68 2.91 -9.38 2.66
N SER A 69 2.33 -8.49 1.85
CA SER A 69 2.97 -7.31 1.26
C SER A 69 2.51 -5.98 1.90
N VAL A 70 1.37 -6.00 2.59
CA VAL A 70 0.79 -4.82 3.25
C VAL A 70 0.61 -5.12 4.74
N GLY A 71 0.92 -4.16 5.60
CA GLY A 71 0.80 -4.31 7.05
C GLY A 71 1.91 -5.13 7.70
N TYR A 72 1.67 -5.49 8.96
CA TYR A 72 2.65 -6.17 9.81
C TYR A 72 2.86 -7.64 9.41
N GLY A 73 3.90 -8.28 9.95
CA GLY A 73 4.20 -9.70 9.74
C GLY A 73 4.63 -10.08 8.32
N GLY A 74 4.74 -9.09 7.43
CA GLY A 74 5.25 -9.18 6.07
C GLY A 74 6.68 -8.65 5.94
N SER A 75 7.28 -8.89 4.78
CA SER A 75 8.56 -8.34 4.30
C SER A 75 9.56 -7.80 5.34
N PRO A 76 10.20 -8.65 6.18
CA PRO A 76 11.26 -8.19 7.07
C PRO A 76 12.48 -7.74 6.27
N ASP A 77 13.13 -6.68 6.73
CA ASP A 77 14.36 -6.12 6.14
C ASP A 77 15.63 -6.92 6.53
N GLU A 78 16.82 -6.43 6.14
CA GLU A 78 18.10 -7.09 6.47
C GLU A 78 18.39 -7.15 7.98
N ALA A 79 17.77 -6.28 8.79
CA ALA A 79 17.80 -6.31 10.25
C ALA A 79 16.76 -7.29 10.84
N CYS A 80 15.99 -7.98 10.01
CA CYS A 80 14.83 -8.81 10.36
C CYS A 80 13.67 -8.02 10.98
N GLU A 81 13.50 -6.76 10.61
CA GLU A 81 12.40 -5.92 11.10
C GLU A 81 11.41 -5.63 9.97
N THR A 82 10.11 -5.72 10.29
CA THR A 82 9.08 -5.17 9.42
C THR A 82 8.93 -3.68 9.72
N THR A 83 9.09 -2.84 8.70
CA THR A 83 8.76 -1.41 8.74
C THR A 83 7.74 -1.09 7.67
N LEU A 84 6.82 -0.15 7.95
CA LEU A 84 5.69 0.14 7.06
C LEU A 84 5.81 1.52 6.42
N ASP A 85 5.40 1.61 5.16
CA ASP A 85 5.28 2.85 4.41
C ASP A 85 3.81 3.06 4.05
N ALA A 86 3.30 4.29 4.22
CA ALA A 86 1.94 4.63 3.83
C ALA A 86 1.82 6.11 3.47
N MET A 87 0.89 6.43 2.56
CA MET A 87 0.57 7.80 2.17
C MET A 87 -0.92 7.92 1.86
N ILE A 88 -1.50 9.06 2.20
CA ILE A 88 -2.87 9.43 1.87
C ILE A 88 -2.92 10.89 1.41
N MET A 89 -3.78 11.18 0.43
CA MET A 89 -3.91 12.50 -0.18
C MET A 89 -5.38 12.89 -0.34
N ASP A 90 -5.70 14.11 0.04
CA ASP A 90 -7.00 14.73 -0.24
C ASP A 90 -6.95 15.48 -1.57
N GLY A 91 -7.71 15.02 -2.56
CA GLY A 91 -7.77 15.63 -3.89
C GLY A 91 -8.46 17.00 -3.94
N VAL A 92 -9.23 17.38 -2.91
CA VAL A 92 -9.90 18.70 -2.87
C VAL A 92 -8.91 19.77 -2.42
N THR A 93 -8.18 19.52 -1.33
CA THR A 93 -7.22 20.48 -0.76
C THR A 93 -5.79 20.31 -1.27
N MET A 94 -5.50 19.21 -1.96
CA MET A 94 -4.16 18.78 -2.37
C MET A 94 -3.20 18.54 -1.19
N LYS A 95 -3.71 18.45 0.04
CA LYS A 95 -2.91 18.05 1.20
C LYS A 95 -2.61 16.57 1.15
N ALA A 96 -1.40 16.21 1.60
CA ALA A 96 -0.97 14.83 1.74
C ALA A 96 -0.30 14.63 3.10
N GLY A 97 -0.43 13.41 3.61
CA GLY A 97 0.30 12.94 4.78
C GLY A 97 0.87 11.57 4.50
N ALA A 98 2.08 11.32 4.99
CA ALA A 98 2.84 10.12 4.69
C ALA A 98 3.74 9.74 5.86
N VAL A 99 4.05 8.46 5.91
CA VAL A 99 5.04 7.85 6.80
C VAL A 99 5.94 6.91 6.02
N ALA A 100 7.23 6.90 6.36
CA ALA A 100 8.21 6.00 5.76
C ALA A 100 9.07 5.32 6.83
N GLY A 101 9.36 4.03 6.65
CA GLY A 101 10.04 3.22 7.64
C GLY A 101 9.35 3.26 8.99
N LEU A 102 8.01 3.35 9.03
CA LEU A 102 7.25 3.40 10.29
C LEU A 102 7.50 2.12 11.06
N ARG A 103 7.98 2.27 12.28
CA ARG A 103 8.35 1.14 13.14
C ARG A 103 7.24 0.96 14.18
N ARG A 104 6.96 -0.30 14.54
CA ARG A 104 6.16 -0.65 15.73
C ARG A 104 4.74 -0.04 15.80
N ILE A 105 4.13 0.36 14.67
CA ILE A 105 2.73 0.80 14.60
C ILE A 105 2.04 0.03 13.47
N LYS A 106 0.94 -0.65 13.77
CA LYS A 106 0.24 -1.51 12.79
C LYS A 106 -0.58 -0.73 11.76
N ASN A 107 -1.25 0.34 12.19
CA ASN A 107 -2.12 1.15 11.32
C ASN A 107 -1.30 2.27 10.66
N ALA A 108 -0.63 1.98 9.55
CA ALA A 108 0.29 2.93 8.92
C ALA A 108 -0.47 4.03 8.17
N VAL A 109 -1.52 3.70 7.42
CA VAL A 109 -2.37 4.68 6.71
C VAL A 109 -3.07 5.65 7.67
N GLY A 110 -3.47 5.18 8.85
CA GLY A 110 -4.04 6.04 9.88
C GLY A 110 -3.03 7.04 10.43
N VAL A 111 -1.76 6.63 10.61
CA VAL A 111 -0.71 7.59 11.00
C VAL A 111 -0.43 8.56 9.86
N ALA A 112 -0.40 8.12 8.61
CA ALA A 112 -0.27 8.99 7.44
C ALA A 112 -1.40 10.04 7.40
N ARG A 113 -2.65 9.66 7.71
CA ARG A 113 -3.76 10.60 7.87
C ARG A 113 -3.55 11.56 9.03
N ALA A 114 -3.06 11.08 10.17
CA ALA A 114 -2.73 11.96 11.29
C ALA A 114 -1.66 12.99 10.91
N VAL A 115 -0.67 12.64 10.08
CA VAL A 115 0.32 13.61 9.54
C VAL A 115 -0.39 14.69 8.71
N LEU A 116 -1.31 14.30 7.82
CA LEU A 116 -2.11 15.21 6.99
C LEU A 116 -2.93 16.20 7.83
N GLU A 117 -3.58 15.71 8.88
CA GLU A 117 -4.55 16.48 9.67
C GLU A 117 -3.91 17.29 10.80
N ARG A 118 -2.81 16.81 11.38
CA ARG A 118 -2.25 17.34 12.64
C ARG A 118 -0.91 18.04 12.48
N THR A 119 -0.41 18.15 11.25
CA THR A 119 0.85 18.83 10.96
C THR A 119 0.75 19.70 9.70
N THR A 120 1.73 20.57 9.52
CA THR A 120 1.97 21.26 8.23
C THR A 120 3.05 20.57 7.40
N HIS A 121 3.56 19.43 7.86
CA HIS A 121 4.52 18.60 7.14
C HIS A 121 3.77 17.57 6.28
N THR A 122 4.48 16.99 5.30
CA THR A 122 3.91 15.93 4.44
C THR A 122 4.40 14.54 4.82
N LEU A 123 5.65 14.39 5.28
CA LEU A 123 6.27 13.09 5.54
C LEU A 123 6.97 13.09 6.89
N LEU A 124 6.73 12.05 7.69
CA LEU A 124 7.54 11.68 8.85
C LEU A 124 8.17 10.30 8.63
N ALA A 125 9.28 10.00 9.31
CA ALA A 125 9.95 8.72 9.10
C ALA A 125 10.50 8.07 10.38
N GLY A 126 10.66 6.75 10.34
CA GLY A 126 11.36 5.97 11.35
C GLY A 126 10.74 6.04 12.75
N ASP A 127 11.61 6.06 13.76
CA ASP A 127 11.21 6.19 15.16
C ASP A 127 10.56 7.54 15.48
N LEU A 128 10.85 8.60 14.71
CA LEU A 128 10.18 9.89 14.90
C LEU A 128 8.72 9.86 14.44
N ALA A 129 8.40 9.11 13.37
CA ALA A 129 7.02 8.84 12.99
C ALA A 129 6.29 7.99 14.05
N THR A 130 7.01 7.05 14.67
CA THR A 130 6.48 6.22 15.78
C THR A 130 6.14 7.07 16.99
N ALA A 131 7.06 7.95 17.42
CA ALA A 131 6.83 8.87 18.53
C ALA A 131 5.65 9.81 18.26
N PHE A 132 5.53 10.33 17.04
CA PHE A 132 4.37 11.11 16.60
C PHE A 132 3.07 10.29 16.69
N ALA A 133 3.07 9.06 16.20
CA ALA A 133 1.91 8.17 16.26
C ALA A 133 1.46 7.93 17.73
N VAL A 134 2.41 7.62 18.62
CA VAL A 134 2.12 7.41 20.05
C VAL A 134 1.54 8.66 20.69
N ALA A 135 2.11 9.84 20.41
CA ALA A 135 1.59 11.12 20.90
C ALA A 135 0.16 11.42 20.41
N HIS A 136 -0.28 10.73 19.36
CA HIS A 136 -1.59 10.88 18.74
C HIS A 136 -2.54 9.70 18.99
N GLY A 137 -2.18 8.80 19.92
CA GLY A 137 -3.07 7.75 20.42
C GLY A 137 -2.94 6.40 19.71
N PHE A 138 -1.97 6.26 18.79
CA PHE A 138 -1.69 4.97 18.17
C PHE A 138 -0.92 4.07 19.14
N ARG A 139 -1.20 2.77 19.09
CA ARG A 139 -0.54 1.78 19.94
C ARG A 139 0.80 1.37 19.35
N GLU A 140 1.85 1.52 20.15
CA GLU A 140 3.17 0.95 19.87
C GLU A 140 3.18 -0.54 20.22
N GLU A 141 3.46 -1.39 19.23
CA GLU A 141 3.52 -2.84 19.39
C GLU A 141 4.43 -3.48 18.33
N THR A 142 4.86 -4.72 18.57
CA THR A 142 5.71 -5.44 17.60
C THR A 142 4.97 -5.66 16.27
N LEU A 143 5.69 -5.48 15.16
CA LEU A 143 5.23 -5.82 13.82
C LEU A 143 5.64 -7.23 13.40
N ALA A 144 6.49 -7.90 14.17
CA ALA A 144 6.94 -9.25 13.88
C ALA A 144 5.85 -10.28 14.20
N THR A 145 5.80 -11.32 13.37
CA THR A 145 5.07 -12.57 13.57
C THR A 145 6.03 -13.75 13.44
N ASP A 146 5.63 -14.94 13.91
CA ASP A 146 6.41 -16.16 13.73
C ASP A 146 6.75 -16.43 12.25
N ALA A 147 5.83 -16.11 11.33
CA ALA A 147 6.05 -16.22 9.90
C ALA A 147 7.15 -15.27 9.38
N SER A 148 7.14 -14.00 9.79
CA SER A 148 8.19 -13.04 9.41
C SER A 148 9.55 -13.43 10.00
N ALA A 149 9.57 -13.90 11.25
CA ALA A 149 10.80 -14.35 11.91
C ALA A 149 11.38 -15.59 11.21
N ALA A 150 10.53 -16.56 10.85
CA ALA A 150 10.95 -17.75 10.11
C ALA A 150 11.50 -17.40 8.72
N ARG A 151 10.87 -16.47 7.99
CA ARG A 151 11.38 -15.98 6.70
C ARG A 151 12.76 -15.37 6.83
N CYS A 152 12.98 -14.51 7.83
CA CYS A 152 14.29 -13.90 8.01
C CYS A 152 15.36 -14.92 8.45
N ALA A 153 15.00 -15.87 9.31
CA ALA A 153 15.88 -16.95 9.71
C ALA A 153 16.31 -17.81 8.49
N ALA A 154 15.37 -18.16 7.62
CA ALA A 154 15.64 -18.88 6.38
C ALA A 154 16.56 -18.09 5.43
N TRP A 155 16.32 -16.77 5.28
CA TRP A 155 17.17 -15.89 4.48
C TRP A 155 18.61 -15.82 5.01
N ARG A 156 18.79 -15.67 6.34
CA ARG A 156 20.12 -15.69 6.97
C ARG A 156 20.81 -17.04 6.78
N ALA A 157 20.08 -18.15 6.92
CA ALA A 157 20.62 -19.49 6.68
C ALA A 157 21.03 -19.71 5.21
N ALA A 158 20.35 -19.03 4.28
CA ALA A 158 20.69 -18.99 2.86
C ALA A 158 21.77 -17.94 2.52
N ALA A 159 22.69 -17.65 3.44
CA ALA A 159 23.77 -16.67 3.27
C ALA A 159 23.28 -15.29 2.80
N CYS A 160 22.16 -14.83 3.36
CA CYS A 160 21.56 -13.53 3.05
C CYS A 160 21.19 -13.38 1.55
N GLN A 161 20.77 -14.47 0.89
CA GLN A 161 20.36 -14.46 -0.52
C GLN A 161 18.83 -14.56 -0.70
N PRO A 162 18.24 -13.76 -1.61
CA PRO A 162 18.86 -12.63 -2.33
C PRO A 162 19.05 -11.40 -1.42
N ASN A 163 19.90 -10.45 -1.81
CA ASN A 163 19.95 -9.11 -1.21
C ASN A 163 20.12 -8.04 -2.29
N TYR A 164 20.05 -6.77 -1.88
CA TYR A 164 20.06 -5.62 -2.79
C TYR A 164 21.40 -4.86 -2.81
N ARG A 165 22.47 -5.44 -2.26
CA ARG A 165 23.79 -4.80 -2.20
C ARG A 165 24.58 -5.07 -3.49
N LEU A 166 25.34 -4.06 -3.93
CA LEU A 166 26.22 -4.13 -5.10
C LEU A 166 27.55 -3.46 -4.76
N ASN A 167 28.66 -3.97 -5.30
CA ASN A 167 30.00 -3.36 -5.20
C ASN A 167 30.50 -3.12 -3.76
N VAL A 168 30.23 -4.05 -2.85
CA VAL A 168 30.69 -4.02 -1.45
C VAL A 168 31.52 -5.25 -1.11
N LEU A 169 32.25 -5.19 0.02
CA LEU A 169 32.95 -6.34 0.61
C LEU A 169 32.28 -6.75 1.93
N PRO A 170 32.10 -8.06 2.19
CA PRO A 170 32.34 -9.19 1.29
C PRO A 170 31.42 -9.20 0.05
N ASP A 171 31.73 -10.02 -0.97
CA ASP A 171 30.94 -10.13 -2.21
C ASP A 171 29.48 -10.45 -1.85
N PRO A 172 28.51 -9.56 -2.13
CA PRO A 172 27.14 -9.71 -1.66
C PRO A 172 26.38 -10.88 -2.30
N ARG A 173 26.96 -11.57 -3.29
CA ARG A 173 26.35 -12.73 -3.95
C ARG A 173 26.69 -14.06 -3.27
N ARG A 174 27.47 -14.04 -2.20
CA ARG A 174 28.03 -15.22 -1.54
C ARG A 174 27.81 -15.19 -0.04
#